data_AF-A0A9E5UPF7-F1
#
_entry.id   AF-A0A9E5UPF7-F1
#
_cell.length_a   1.000
_cell.length_b   1.000
_cell.length_c   1.000
_cell.angle_alpha   90.00
_cell.angle_beta   90.00
_cell.angle_gamma   90.00
#
_symmetry.space_group_name_H-M   'P 1'
#
loop_
_entity.id
_entity.type
_entity.pdbx_description
1 polymer ?
#
loop_
_entity_poly.entity_id
_entity_poly.type
_entity_poly.pdbx_seq_one_letter_code
_entity_poly.pdbx_strand_id
1 'polypeptide(L)'
;MLDYYLSVPPPQDFVSPLPFHFATEKDALPEGVIGDIVPNRIYSSSELLAYLKASREKYHQLLANMREENLLERWVENSEAQEPMDYPVLEILLYNLRHLQHHTAQLNLLLRQNHGLAPGWIA
;
A
#
# COMPACT_ATOMS: atom_id res chain seq x y z
N MET A 1 3.13 -0.58 0.12
CA MET A 1 1.89 0.19 0.41
C MET A 1 1.49 1.01 -0.81
N LEU A 2 0.20 1.07 -1.17
CA LEU A 2 -0.31 1.80 -2.35
C LEU A 2 0.24 3.23 -2.48
N ASP A 3 0.09 4.05 -1.45
CA ASP A 3 0.47 5.48 -1.47
C ASP A 3 1.97 5.70 -1.69
N TYR A 4 2.82 4.92 -0.99
CA TYR A 4 4.27 5.03 -1.10
C TYR A 4 4.77 4.86 -2.54
N TYR A 5 4.33 3.79 -3.21
CA TYR A 5 4.74 3.47 -4.59
C TYR A 5 4.13 4.40 -5.65
N LEU A 6 3.21 5.29 -5.28
CA LEU A 6 2.69 6.35 -6.16
C LEU A 6 3.51 7.64 -6.09
N SER A 7 4.50 7.73 -5.20
CA SER A 7 5.41 8.86 -5.14
C SER A 7 6.57 8.65 -6.11
N VAL A 8 6.65 9.49 -7.14
CA VAL A 8 7.72 9.46 -8.14
C VAL A 8 8.34 10.86 -8.19
N PRO A 9 9.60 11.06 -7.76
CA PRO A 9 10.50 10.07 -7.14
C PRO A 9 10.03 9.63 -5.74
N PRO A 10 10.54 8.50 -5.21
CA PRO A 10 10.26 8.09 -3.85
C PRO A 10 10.81 9.09 -2.82
N PRO A 11 10.03 9.44 -1.79
CA PRO A 11 10.49 10.32 -0.73
C PRO A 11 11.42 9.55 0.23
N GLN A 12 12.41 10.25 0.77
CA GLN A 12 13.34 9.73 1.77
C GLN A 12 12.62 9.45 3.10
N ASP A 13 11.79 10.40 3.56
CA ASP A 13 11.06 10.32 4.82
C ASP A 13 9.56 10.13 4.57
N PHE A 14 9.17 8.99 4.00
CA PHE A 14 7.75 8.71 3.79
C PHE A 14 7.02 8.56 5.13
N VAL A 15 6.00 9.39 5.36
CA VAL A 15 5.12 9.30 6.53
C VAL A 15 3.70 8.99 6.06
N SER A 16 3.21 7.79 6.40
CA SER A 16 1.81 7.43 6.17
C SER A 16 0.89 8.27 7.08
N PRO A 17 -0.18 8.88 6.54
CA PRO A 17 -1.21 9.56 7.35
C PRO A 17 -1.84 8.64 8.41
N LEU A 18 -1.89 7.35 8.14
CA LEU A 18 -2.30 6.29 9.07
C LEU A 18 -1.06 5.42 9.37
N PRO A 19 -0.27 5.77 10.41
CA PRO A 19 1.00 5.12 10.67
C PRO A 19 0.86 3.70 11.23
N PHE A 20 1.84 2.87 10.90
CA PHE A 20 2.00 1.50 11.38
C PHE A 20 3.46 1.32 11.78
N HIS A 21 3.73 0.30 12.57
CA HIS A 21 5.07 -0.08 12.99
C HIS A 21 5.24 -1.59 12.82
N PHE A 22 6.50 -2.01 12.74
CA PHE A 22 6.83 -3.41 12.89
C PHE A 22 6.65 -3.81 14.35
N ALA A 23 5.89 -4.87 14.59
CA ALA A 23 5.74 -5.47 15.90
C ALA A 23 7.12 -5.95 16.39
N THR A 24 7.50 -5.52 17.58
CA THR A 24 8.72 -6.00 18.25
C THR A 24 8.39 -7.22 19.10
N GLU A 25 9.41 -7.99 19.56
CA GLU A 25 9.20 -9.17 20.43
C GLU A 25 8.36 -8.90 21.70
N LYS A 26 8.15 -7.62 22.07
CA LYS A 26 7.30 -7.19 23.20
C LYS A 26 5.87 -6.79 22.83
N ASP A 27 5.58 -6.62 21.55
CA ASP A 27 4.21 -6.50 21.08
C ASP A 27 3.69 -7.94 20.95
N ALA A 28 3.17 -8.47 22.06
CA ALA A 28 2.38 -9.71 22.01
C ALA A 28 1.25 -9.45 21.01
N LEU A 29 1.48 -9.86 19.74
CA LEU A 29 0.54 -9.66 18.66
C LEU A 29 -0.81 -10.17 19.16
N PRO A 30 -1.85 -9.32 19.20
CA PRO A 30 -3.17 -9.75 19.63
C PRO A 30 -3.58 -11.00 18.84
N GLU A 31 -4.30 -11.90 19.50
CA GLU A 31 -4.77 -13.13 18.86
C GLU A 31 -5.54 -12.80 17.58
N GLY A 32 -5.11 -13.37 16.45
CA GLY A 32 -5.69 -13.12 15.13
C GLY A 32 -5.03 -12.01 14.29
N VAL A 33 -3.95 -11.37 14.75
CA VAL A 33 -3.15 -10.50 13.87
C VAL A 33 -2.34 -11.33 12.88
N ILE A 34 -2.48 -10.99 11.59
CA ILE A 34 -1.77 -11.64 10.48
C ILE A 34 -0.60 -10.73 10.08
N GLY A 35 0.62 -11.16 10.39
CA GLY A 35 1.85 -10.45 9.99
C GLY A 35 2.53 -9.68 11.11
N ASP A 36 3.63 -9.02 10.76
CA ASP A 36 4.54 -8.28 11.62
C ASP A 36 4.32 -6.76 11.56
N ILE A 37 3.35 -6.29 10.78
CA ILE A 37 3.00 -4.87 10.66
C ILE A 37 1.67 -4.59 11.38
N VAL A 38 1.70 -3.70 12.36
CA VAL A 38 0.55 -3.34 13.19
C VAL A 38 0.26 -1.83 13.13
N PRO A 39 -1.02 -1.43 13.09
CA PRO A 39 -1.36 -0.02 13.12
C PRO A 39 -1.05 0.58 14.49
N ASN A 40 -0.60 1.84 14.55
CA ASN A 40 -0.27 2.50 15.82
C ASN A 40 -1.48 2.67 16.75
N ARG A 41 -2.69 2.63 16.18
CA ARG A 41 -3.97 2.56 16.89
C ARG A 41 -5.02 1.93 15.99
N ILE A 42 -6.16 1.54 16.56
CA ILE A 42 -7.32 1.15 15.74
C ILE A 42 -7.86 2.39 15.03
N TYR A 43 -7.86 2.34 13.69
CA TYR A 43 -8.44 3.38 12.83
C TYR A 43 -9.91 3.08 12.56
N SER A 44 -10.73 4.13 12.57
CA SER A 44 -12.14 4.03 12.19
C SER A 44 -12.30 3.73 10.70
N SER A 45 -13.44 3.14 10.33
CA SER A 45 -13.76 2.89 8.91
C SER A 45 -13.75 4.18 8.09
N SER A 46 -14.18 5.31 8.65
CA SER A 46 -14.15 6.61 7.99
C SER A 46 -12.73 7.10 7.70
N GLU A 47 -11.78 6.89 8.61
CA GLU A 47 -10.37 7.26 8.40
C GLU A 47 -9.75 6.41 7.29
N LEU A 48 -9.98 5.10 7.33
CA LEU A 48 -9.49 4.17 6.30
C LEU A 48 -10.07 4.50 4.92
N LEU A 49 -11.38 4.74 4.83
CA LEU A 49 -12.03 5.11 3.56
C LEU A 49 -11.55 6.46 3.03
N ALA A 50 -11.34 7.45 3.91
CA ALA A 50 -10.79 8.74 3.52
C ALA A 50 -9.36 8.60 2.96
N TYR A 51 -8.53 7.80 3.62
CA TYR A 51 -7.17 7.53 3.15
C TYR A 51 -7.16 6.81 1.79
N LEU A 52 -7.97 5.76 1.62
CA LEU A 52 -8.11 5.06 0.34
C LEU A 52 -8.57 6.00 -0.79
N LYS A 53 -9.51 6.91 -0.50
CA LYS A 53 -9.95 7.92 -1.47
C LYS A 53 -8.80 8.85 -1.86
N ALA A 54 -8.01 9.31 -0.90
CA ALA A 54 -6.86 10.17 -1.16
C ALA A 54 -5.78 9.45 -1.99
N SER A 55 -5.44 8.19 -1.66
CA SER A 55 -4.48 7.39 -2.44
C SER A 55 -4.97 7.13 -3.87
N ARG A 56 -6.28 6.90 -4.05
CA ARG A 56 -6.88 6.73 -5.38
C ARG A 56 -6.81 8.01 -6.21
N GLU A 57 -7.07 9.17 -5.60
CA GLU A 57 -6.94 10.46 -6.25
C GLU A 57 -5.49 10.72 -6.68
N LYS A 58 -4.52 10.45 -5.80
CA LYS A 58 -3.08 10.52 -6.12
C LYS A 58 -2.72 9.65 -7.33
N TYR A 59 -3.25 8.42 -7.40
CA TYR A 59 -3.06 7.54 -8.55
C TYR A 59 -3.62 8.13 -9.84
N HIS A 60 -4.85 8.66 -9.81
CA HIS A 60 -5.45 9.29 -10.98
C HIS A 60 -4.65 10.50 -11.45
N GLN A 61 -4.15 11.33 -10.53
CA GLN A 61 -3.29 12.47 -10.86
C GLN A 61 -1.95 12.02 -11.45
N LEU A 62 -1.33 10.97 -10.89
CA LEU A 62 -0.09 10.42 -11.43
C LEU A 62 -0.30 9.93 -12.88
N LEU A 63 -1.34 9.14 -13.12
CA LEU A 63 -1.64 8.62 -14.46
C LEU A 63 -2.01 9.72 -15.46
N ALA A 64 -2.75 10.75 -15.05
CA ALA A 64 -3.13 11.84 -15.93
C ALA A 64 -1.92 12.62 -16.47
N ASN A 65 -0.80 12.58 -15.75
CA ASN A 65 0.43 13.28 -16.10
C ASN A 65 1.54 12.35 -16.62
N MET A 66 1.28 11.05 -16.71
CA MET A 66 2.24 10.05 -17.18
C MET A 66 2.42 10.10 -18.69
N ARG A 67 3.68 10.00 -19.12
CA ARG A 67 4.09 9.85 -20.53
C ARG A 67 5.09 8.71 -20.65
N GLU A 68 5.32 8.26 -21.88
CA GLU A 68 6.24 7.14 -22.17
C GLU A 68 7.64 7.38 -21.60
N GLU A 69 8.13 8.62 -21.65
CA GLU A 69 9.45 8.96 -21.11
C GLU A 69 9.49 8.81 -19.60
N ASN A 70 8.40 9.21 -18.91
CA ASN A 70 8.30 9.13 -17.45
C ASN A 70 8.10 7.68 -16.95
N LEU A 71 7.55 6.79 -17.77
CA LEU A 71 7.38 5.37 -17.43
C LEU A 71 8.72 4.62 -17.34
N LEU A 72 9.72 5.07 -18.11
CA LEU A 72 11.05 4.48 -18.17
C LEU A 72 12.04 5.12 -17.18
N GLU A 73 11.66 6.21 -16.51
CA GLU A 73 12.46 6.81 -15.44
C GLU A 73 12.71 5.80 -14.31
N ARG A 74 13.85 5.97 -13.62
CA ARG A 74 14.25 5.10 -12.53
C ARG A 74 13.57 5.53 -11.24
N TRP A 75 12.83 4.61 -10.65
CA TRP A 75 12.36 4.70 -9.28
C TRP A 75 13.40 4.02 -8.40
N VAL A 76 14.21 4.83 -7.73
CA VAL A 76 15.30 4.36 -6.86
C VAL A 76 14.91 4.60 -5.42
N GLU A 77 14.70 3.52 -4.67
CA GLU A 77 14.39 3.58 -3.26
C GLU A 77 15.52 4.25 -2.49
N ASN A 78 15.25 5.42 -1.93
CA ASN A 78 16.17 6.12 -1.03
C ASN A 78 16.04 5.54 0.39
N SER A 79 16.39 4.26 0.56
CA SER A 79 16.52 3.63 1.87
C SER A 79 17.99 3.26 2.14
N GLU A 80 18.38 3.23 3.42
CA GLU A 80 19.68 2.70 3.85
C GLU A 80 19.75 1.16 3.77
N ALA A 81 18.80 0.51 3.07
CA ALA A 81 18.80 -0.93 2.91
C ALA A 81 20.03 -1.39 2.12
N GLN A 82 20.51 -2.60 2.43
CA GLN A 82 21.66 -3.20 1.75
C GLN A 82 21.46 -3.36 0.23
N GLU A 83 20.21 -3.47 -0.22
CA GLU A 83 19.83 -3.57 -1.63
C GLU A 83 18.57 -2.69 -1.87
N PRO A 84 18.74 -1.41 -2.24
CA PRO A 84 17.60 -0.54 -2.53
C PRO A 84 16.90 -0.99 -3.82
N MET A 85 15.58 -0.91 -3.85
CA MET A 85 14.85 -1.14 -5.11
C MET A 85 15.24 -0.11 -6.16
N ASP A 86 15.63 -0.58 -7.34
CA ASP A 86 15.93 0.28 -8.48
C ASP A 86 15.24 -0.36 -9.70
N TYR A 87 14.12 0.22 -10.13
CA TYR A 87 13.29 -0.28 -11.22
C TYR A 87 12.71 0.86 -12.06
N PRO A 88 12.30 0.61 -13.31
CA PRO A 88 11.52 1.60 -14.06
C PRO A 88 10.20 1.88 -13.32
N VAL A 89 9.71 3.12 -13.39
CA VAL A 89 8.43 3.50 -12.77
C VAL A 89 7.29 2.57 -13.22
N LEU A 90 7.27 2.13 -14.48
CA LEU A 90 6.31 1.16 -14.99
C LEU A 90 6.27 -0.14 -14.15
N GLU A 91 7.42 -0.69 -13.81
CA GLU A 91 7.49 -1.94 -13.04
C GLU A 91 6.99 -1.74 -11.61
N ILE A 92 7.30 -0.59 -11.00
CA ILE A 92 6.75 -0.22 -9.68
C ILE A 92 5.23 -0.11 -9.71
N LEU A 93 4.66 0.48 -10.76
CA LEU A 93 3.20 0.55 -10.91
C LEU A 93 2.55 -0.84 -11.06
N LEU A 94 3.15 -1.72 -11.87
CA LEU A 94 2.66 -3.09 -12.04
C LEU A 94 2.81 -3.92 -10.76
N TYR A 95 3.91 -3.74 -10.03
CA TYR A 95 4.09 -4.32 -8.70
C TYR A 95 3.00 -3.84 -7.75
N ASN A 96 2.74 -2.53 -7.70
CA ASN A 96 1.75 -1.93 -6.81
C ASN A 96 0.32 -2.43 -7.11
N LEU A 97 -0.02 -2.61 -8.39
CA LEU A 97 -1.30 -3.20 -8.80
C LEU A 97 -1.46 -4.65 -8.29
N ARG A 98 -0.43 -5.49 -8.48
CA ARG A 98 -0.45 -6.89 -7.99
C ARG A 98 -0.57 -6.94 -6.47
N HIS A 99 0.16 -6.06 -5.78
CA HIS A 99 0.12 -5.95 -4.32
C HIS A 99 -1.27 -5.52 -3.82
N LEU A 100 -1.91 -4.55 -4.48
CA LEU A 100 -3.28 -4.12 -4.17
C LEU A 100 -4.28 -5.27 -4.38
N GLN A 101 -4.18 -6.00 -5.50
CA GLN A 101 -5.03 -7.16 -5.79
C GLN A 101 -4.87 -8.25 -4.73
N HIS A 102 -3.63 -8.57 -4.35
CA HIS A 102 -3.32 -9.57 -3.32
C HIS A 102 -4.02 -9.24 -1.99
N HIS A 103 -3.87 -8.01 -1.47
CA HIS A 103 -4.49 -7.64 -0.20
C HIS A 103 -6.00 -7.42 -0.29
N THR A 104 -6.52 -7.03 -1.45
CA THR A 104 -7.98 -6.97 -1.67
C THR A 104 -8.59 -8.36 -1.58
N ALA A 105 -7.93 -9.37 -2.13
CA ALA A 105 -8.36 -10.77 -2.01
C ALA A 105 -8.30 -11.27 -0.55
N GLN A 106 -7.24 -10.92 0.20
CA GLN A 106 -7.16 -11.24 1.63
C GLN A 106 -8.29 -10.59 2.43
N LEU A 107 -8.60 -9.32 2.19
CA LEU A 107 -9.73 -8.63 2.83
C LEU A 107 -11.06 -9.31 2.50
N ASN A 108 -11.29 -9.65 1.24
CA ASN A 108 -12.50 -10.36 0.82
C ASN A 108 -12.66 -11.71 1.50
N LEU A 109 -11.55 -12.46 1.69
CA LEU A 109 -11.57 -13.71 2.43
C LEU A 109 -12.00 -13.48 3.89
N LEU A 110 -11.41 -12.49 4.57
CA LEU A 110 -11.74 -12.17 5.96
C LEU A 110 -13.21 -11.73 6.12
N LEU A 111 -13.73 -10.91 5.21
CA LEU A 111 -15.14 -10.50 5.22
C LEU A 111 -16.08 -11.70 5.03
N ARG A 112 -15.72 -12.64 4.15
CA ARG A 112 -16.52 -13.84 3.90
C ARG A 112 -16.56 -14.75 5.12
N GLN A 113 -15.40 -14.96 5.75
CA GLN A 113 -15.27 -15.83 6.92
C GLN A 113 -15.98 -15.25 8.15
N ASN A 114 -15.89 -13.94 8.38
CA ASN A 114 -16.40 -13.32 9.61
C ASN A 114 -17.83 -12.78 9.51
N HIS A 115 -18.29 -12.43 8.30
CA HIS A 115 -19.58 -11.78 8.10
C HIS A 115 -20.46 -12.43 7.02
N GLY A 116 -19.97 -13.47 6.33
CA GLY A 116 -20.67 -14.05 5.18
C GLY A 116 -20.76 -13.10 3.97
N LEU A 117 -20.07 -11.96 4.02
CA LEU A 117 -20.07 -10.92 3.01
C LEU A 117 -18.83 -11.05 2.14
N ALA A 118 -18.99 -11.05 0.83
CA ALA A 118 -17.88 -10.83 -0.09
C ALA A 118 -18.42 -9.99 -1.24
N PRO A 119 -17.81 -8.82 -1.54
CA PRO A 119 -18.10 -8.14 -2.79
C PRO A 119 -17.89 -9.09 -3.97
N GLY A 120 -18.71 -8.96 -5.01
CA GLY A 120 -18.44 -9.65 -6.26
C GLY A 120 -17.07 -9.25 -6.81
N TRP A 121 -16.45 -10.13 -7.59
CA TRP A 121 -15.25 -9.76 -8.34
C TRP A 121 -15.57 -8.60 -9.28
N ILE A 122 -14.82 -7.51 -9.17
CA ILE A 122 -14.91 -6.38 -10.09
C ILE A 122 -13.79 -6.58 -11.11
N ALA A 123 -14.19 -6.91 -12.35
CA ALA A 123 -13.31 -7.02 -13.50
C ALA A 123 -13.11 -5.65 -14.17
#